data_AF-A0A2S5QXK9-F1
#
_entry.id   AF-A0A2S5QXK9-F1
#
_cell.length_a   1.000
_cell.length_b   1.000
_cell.length_c   1.000
_cell.angle_alpha   90.00
_cell.angle_beta   90.00
_cell.angle_gamma   90.00
#
_symmetry.space_group_name_H-M   'P 1'
#
loop_
_entity.id
_entity.type
_entity.pdbx_description
1 polymer ?
#
loop_
_entity_poly.entity_id
_entity_poly.type
_entity_poly.pdbx_seq_one_letter_code
_entity_poly.pdbx_strand_id
1 'polypeptide(L)'
;MTVDKILVRLLQAATGILLLFVATAASAVEVALSAETASVLDYLTDKDGRYTGPTVEDKIAKMDTDKNGFADVFEVRAYLVALHGSEYQKDLLDKWEASASGKSCSTPFAKELYTDKTY
;
A
#
# COMPACT_ATOMS: atom_id res chain seq x y z
N MET A 1 -63.05 -14.75 41.81
CA MET A 1 -61.94 -14.60 40.83
C MET A 1 -60.66 -14.83 41.62
N THR A 2 -60.00 -15.97 41.41
CA THR A 2 -58.91 -16.43 42.29
C THR A 2 -57.62 -15.64 42.06
N VAL A 3 -56.91 -15.36 43.15
CA VAL A 3 -55.69 -14.52 43.22
C VAL A 3 -54.62 -15.00 42.24
N ASP A 4 -54.61 -16.29 41.93
CA ASP A 4 -53.70 -16.93 40.97
C ASP A 4 -53.82 -16.36 39.55
N LYS A 5 -55.04 -16.02 39.12
CA LYS A 5 -55.26 -15.44 37.77
C LYS A 5 -54.74 -14.01 37.65
N ILE A 6 -54.70 -13.28 38.77
CA ILE A 6 -54.18 -11.91 38.83
C ILE A 6 -52.65 -11.96 38.81
N LEU A 7 -52.05 -12.90 39.54
CA LEU A 7 -50.60 -13.09 39.59
C LEU A 7 -50.02 -13.47 38.21
N VAL A 8 -50.69 -14.38 37.49
CA VAL A 8 -50.26 -14.80 36.13
C VAL A 8 -50.33 -13.64 35.13
N ARG A 9 -51.37 -12.79 35.21
CA ARG A 9 -51.50 -11.63 34.32
C ARG A 9 -50.47 -10.54 34.60
N LEU A 10 -50.11 -10.33 35.87
CA LEU A 10 -49.03 -9.42 36.26
C LEU A 10 -47.66 -9.91 35.76
N LEU A 11 -47.41 -11.23 35.83
CA LEU A 11 -46.17 -11.82 35.33
C LEU A 11 -46.04 -11.69 33.81
N GLN A 12 -47.12 -11.93 33.06
CA GLN A 12 -47.15 -11.77 31.60
C GLN A 12 -46.94 -10.31 31.17
N ALA A 13 -47.52 -9.35 31.89
CA ALA A 13 -47.33 -7.92 31.62
C ALA A 13 -45.87 -7.49 31.87
N ALA A 14 -45.23 -7.98 32.94
CA ALA A 14 -43.83 -7.68 33.23
C ALA A 14 -42.87 -8.23 32.17
N THR A 15 -43.11 -9.45 31.66
CA THR A 15 -42.30 -10.03 30.57
C THR A 15 -42.45 -9.29 29.24
N GLY A 16 -43.65 -8.79 28.93
CA GLY A 16 -43.91 -8.01 27.71
C GLY A 16 -43.22 -6.65 27.74
N ILE A 17 -43.22 -5.98 28.90
CA ILE A 17 -42.55 -4.68 29.09
C ILE A 17 -41.03 -4.85 29.00
N LEU A 18 -40.47 -5.93 29.57
CA LEU A 18 -39.04 -6.23 29.49
C LEU A 18 -38.58 -6.45 28.04
N LEU A 19 -39.39 -7.16 27.23
CA LEU A 19 -39.10 -7.39 25.80
C LEU A 19 -39.17 -6.09 24.98
N LEU A 20 -40.03 -5.14 25.35
CA LEU A 20 -40.15 -3.86 24.66
C LEU A 20 -38.92 -2.96 24.88
N PHE A 21 -38.30 -3.01 26.06
CA PHE A 21 -37.10 -2.23 26.39
C PHE A 21 -35.83 -2.76 25.70
N VAL A 22 -35.73 -4.07 25.45
CA VAL A 22 -34.57 -4.66 24.75
C VAL A 22 -34.55 -4.30 23.27
N ALA A 23 -35.71 -4.14 22.63
CA ALA A 23 -35.80 -3.77 21.22
C ALA A 23 -35.35 -2.32 20.95
N THR A 24 -35.53 -1.41 21.91
CA THR A 24 -35.20 0.01 21.74
C THR A 24 -33.70 0.35 21.91
N ALA A 25 -32.89 -0.57 22.41
CA ALA A 25 -31.44 -0.36 22.54
C ALA A 25 -30.63 -0.78 21.29
N ALA A 26 -31.27 -1.46 20.33
CA ALA A 26 -30.58 -2.02 19.16
C ALA A 26 -30.41 -1.04 17.98
N SER A 27 -30.99 0.17 18.01
CA SER A 27 -31.01 1.10 16.86
C SER A 27 -30.19 2.39 17.04
N ALA A 28 -29.24 2.45 17.97
CA ALA A 28 -28.46 3.68 18.21
C ALA A 28 -26.93 3.52 18.05
N VAL A 29 -26.44 2.46 17.40
CA VAL A 29 -24.99 2.21 17.23
C VAL A 29 -24.62 2.13 15.75
N GLU A 30 -24.99 3.11 14.94
CA GLU A 30 -24.47 3.26 13.58
C GLU A 30 -24.26 4.74 13.20
N VAL A 31 -23.45 5.47 13.97
CA VAL A 31 -22.71 6.63 13.43
C VAL A 31 -21.32 6.63 14.07
N ALA A 32 -20.56 5.56 13.80
CA ALA A 32 -19.14 5.49 14.14
C ALA A 32 -18.30 5.83 12.89
N LEU A 33 -17.71 7.02 12.92
CA LEU A 33 -16.47 7.43 12.26
C LEU A 33 -16.25 6.92 10.82
N SER A 34 -16.69 7.71 9.84
CA SER A 34 -16.03 7.77 8.52
C SER A 34 -15.47 9.19 8.34
N ALA A 35 -14.46 9.50 9.14
CA ALA A 35 -13.66 10.69 8.99
C ALA A 35 -12.19 10.24 8.98
N GLU A 36 -11.50 10.64 7.93
CA GLU A 36 -10.03 10.58 7.75
C GLU A 36 -9.42 9.25 7.29
N THR A 37 -9.61 8.96 6.00
CA THR A 37 -8.45 8.83 5.11
C THR A 37 -8.75 9.64 3.87
N ALA A 38 -8.43 10.93 3.88
CA ALA A 38 -8.17 11.63 2.62
C ALA A 38 -7.02 10.88 1.98
N SER A 39 -7.37 9.95 1.09
CA SER A 39 -6.40 9.11 0.40
C SER A 39 -5.41 10.03 -0.27
N VAL A 40 -4.11 9.72 -0.23
CA VAL A 40 -3.10 10.49 -1.00
C VAL A 40 -3.54 10.63 -2.46
N LEU A 41 -4.28 9.65 -2.97
CA LEU A 41 -4.94 9.71 -4.27
C LEU A 41 -5.92 10.88 -4.43
N ASP A 42 -6.71 11.19 -3.41
CA ASP A 42 -7.68 12.30 -3.40
C ASP A 42 -6.96 13.66 -3.46
N TYR A 43 -5.78 13.78 -2.84
CA TYR A 43 -4.94 14.98 -2.94
C TYR A 43 -4.24 15.10 -4.31
N LEU A 44 -3.97 13.96 -4.95
CA LEU A 44 -3.35 13.88 -6.27
C LEU A 44 -4.39 13.79 -7.40
N THR A 45 -5.66 14.05 -7.13
CA THR A 45 -6.74 13.97 -8.11
C THR A 45 -7.51 15.30 -8.17
N ASP A 46 -7.76 15.83 -9.38
CA ASP A 46 -8.56 17.04 -9.53
C ASP A 46 -10.06 16.81 -9.31
N LYS A 47 -10.84 17.89 -9.38
CA LYS A 47 -12.30 17.86 -9.24
C LYS A 47 -13.01 17.04 -10.33
N ASP A 48 -12.33 16.75 -11.44
CA ASP A 48 -12.82 15.95 -12.57
C ASP A 48 -12.38 14.47 -12.46
N GLY A 49 -11.69 14.08 -11.37
CA GLY A 49 -11.20 12.72 -11.19
C GLY A 49 -9.89 12.41 -11.93
N ARG A 50 -9.17 13.41 -12.45
CA ARG A 50 -7.90 13.21 -13.15
C ARG A 50 -6.72 13.28 -12.19
N TYR A 51 -5.78 12.34 -12.32
CA TYR A 51 -4.52 12.40 -11.57
C TYR A 51 -3.72 13.65 -11.96
N THR A 52 -3.46 14.51 -10.98
CA THR A 52 -2.66 15.75 -11.08
C THR A 52 -1.32 15.66 -10.36
N GLY A 53 -1.00 14.50 -9.78
CA GLY A 53 0.31 14.27 -9.20
C GLY A 53 1.43 14.31 -10.24
N PRO A 54 2.69 14.46 -9.80
CA PRO A 54 3.84 14.46 -10.71
C PRO A 54 3.81 13.19 -11.57
N THR A 55 3.88 13.40 -12.89
CA THR A 55 3.86 12.32 -13.86
C THR A 55 5.14 11.50 -13.79
N VAL A 56 5.15 10.31 -14.38
CA VAL A 56 6.36 9.48 -14.43
C VAL A 56 7.41 10.18 -15.29
N GLU A 57 6.96 10.83 -16.34
CA GLU A 57 7.72 11.64 -17.28
C GLU A 57 8.43 12.81 -16.58
N ASP A 58 7.71 13.55 -15.72
CA ASP A 58 8.31 14.64 -14.92
C ASP A 58 9.37 14.14 -13.95
N LYS A 59 9.23 12.91 -13.44
CA LYS A 59 10.21 12.31 -12.55
C LYS A 59 11.43 11.83 -13.34
N ILE A 60 11.24 11.22 -14.50
CA ILE A 60 12.34 10.82 -15.39
C ILE A 60 13.13 12.04 -15.84
N ALA A 61 12.46 13.13 -16.23
CA ALA A 61 13.12 14.37 -16.60
C ALA A 61 13.93 15.02 -15.45
N LYS A 62 13.60 14.71 -14.19
CA LYS A 62 14.38 15.13 -13.01
C LYS A 62 15.56 14.20 -12.70
N MET A 63 15.46 12.93 -13.10
CA MET A 63 16.51 11.93 -12.92
C MET A 63 17.59 12.05 -14.00
N ASP A 64 17.18 12.27 -15.25
CA ASP A 64 18.04 12.44 -16.43
C ASP A 64 18.87 13.73 -16.32
N THR A 65 20.03 13.64 -15.68
CA THR A 65 20.94 14.75 -15.44
C THR A 65 21.84 15.04 -16.64
N ASP A 66 22.19 13.99 -17.40
CA ASP A 66 23.01 14.13 -18.61
C ASP A 66 22.18 14.53 -19.85
N LYS A 67 20.85 14.56 -19.73
CA LYS A 67 19.86 14.96 -20.75
C LYS A 67 19.95 14.11 -22.01
N ASN A 68 20.25 12.83 -21.84
CA ASN A 68 20.33 11.87 -22.94
C ASN A 68 18.94 11.31 -23.33
N GLY A 69 17.89 11.65 -22.57
CA GLY A 69 16.50 11.24 -22.80
C GLY A 69 16.07 10.00 -22.02
N PHE A 70 16.92 9.45 -21.14
CA PHE A 70 16.59 8.36 -20.22
C PHE A 70 17.34 8.52 -18.89
N ALA A 71 16.83 7.89 -17.83
CA ALA A 71 17.53 7.84 -16.56
C ALA A 71 18.33 6.54 -16.46
N ASP A 72 19.65 6.64 -16.27
CA ASP A 72 20.50 5.48 -16.05
C ASP A 72 20.37 4.93 -14.60
N VAL A 73 20.95 3.76 -14.34
CA VAL A 73 20.85 3.11 -13.01
C VAL A 73 21.51 3.94 -11.91
N PHE A 74 22.57 4.68 -12.24
CA PHE A 74 23.31 5.52 -11.29
C PHE A 74 22.51 6.80 -10.97
N GLU A 75 21.86 7.39 -11.97
CA GLU A 75 20.97 8.54 -11.85
C GLU A 75 19.71 8.19 -11.05
N VAL A 76 19.10 7.03 -11.33
CA VAL A 76 17.95 6.55 -10.55
C VAL A 76 18.36 6.30 -9.11
N ARG A 77 19.54 5.71 -8.86
CA ARG A 77 20.03 5.54 -7.49
C ARG A 77 20.29 6.88 -6.81
N ALA A 78 20.96 7.82 -7.47
CA ALA A 78 21.23 9.14 -6.92
C ALA A 78 19.94 9.87 -6.55
N TYR A 79 18.92 9.76 -7.39
CA TYR A 79 17.60 10.33 -7.14
C TYR A 79 16.89 9.67 -5.95
N LEU A 80 16.91 8.33 -5.86
CA LEU A 80 16.30 7.61 -4.73
C LEU A 80 17.02 7.90 -3.41
N VAL A 81 18.35 8.03 -3.42
CA VAL A 81 19.14 8.41 -2.25
C VAL A 81 18.84 9.86 -1.84
N ALA A 82 18.65 10.77 -2.79
CA ALA A 82 18.26 12.15 -2.50
C ALA A 82 16.86 12.25 -1.85
N LEU A 83 15.94 11.35 -2.20
CA LEU A 83 14.58 11.33 -1.65
C LEU A 83 14.46 10.61 -0.30
N HIS A 84 15.16 9.48 -0.15
CA HIS A 84 14.92 8.53 0.95
C HIS A 84 16.14 8.31 1.85
N GLY A 85 17.30 8.86 1.50
CA GLY A 85 18.56 8.67 2.21
C GLY A 85 19.40 7.48 1.68
N SER A 86 20.64 7.38 2.15
CA SER A 86 21.65 6.42 1.66
C SER A 86 21.32 4.94 1.92
N GLU A 87 20.50 4.68 2.95
CA GLU A 87 20.14 3.32 3.36
C GLU A 87 18.94 2.76 2.58
N TYR A 88 18.28 3.57 1.76
CA TYR A 88 17.08 3.16 1.04
C TYR A 88 17.39 2.03 0.04
N GLN A 89 16.90 0.83 0.34
CA GLN A 89 17.02 -0.36 -0.51
C GLN A 89 18.45 -0.62 -1.00
N LYS A 90 19.45 -0.33 -0.15
CA LYS A 90 20.86 -0.39 -0.49
C LYS A 90 21.26 -1.70 -1.18
N ASP A 91 20.86 -2.85 -0.65
CA ASP A 91 21.17 -4.17 -1.23
C ASP A 91 20.56 -4.39 -2.63
N LEU A 92 19.38 -3.81 -2.89
CA LEU A 92 18.72 -3.88 -4.19
C LEU A 92 19.44 -2.97 -5.19
N LEU A 93 19.72 -1.72 -4.79
CA LEU A 93 20.38 -0.73 -5.63
C LEU A 93 21.81 -1.15 -5.95
N ASP A 94 22.54 -1.71 -4.99
CA ASP A 94 23.90 -2.24 -5.19
C ASP A 94 23.89 -3.42 -6.19
N LYS A 95 22.87 -4.29 -6.15
CA LYS A 95 22.69 -5.37 -7.15
C LYS A 95 22.35 -4.82 -8.52
N TRP A 96 21.53 -3.78 -8.58
CA TRP A 96 21.08 -3.19 -9.83
C TRP A 96 22.24 -2.47 -10.54
N GLU A 97 23.05 -1.70 -9.80
CA GLU A 97 24.31 -1.13 -10.30
C GLU A 97 25.28 -2.22 -10.78
N ALA A 98 25.44 -3.31 -10.01
CA ALA A 98 26.31 -4.42 -10.38
C ALA A 98 25.83 -5.16 -11.65
N SER A 99 24.52 -5.24 -11.87
CA SER A 99 23.93 -5.80 -13.09
C SER A 99 24.18 -4.90 -14.30
N ALA A 100 24.05 -3.58 -14.12
CA ALA A 100 24.32 -2.59 -15.16
C ALA A 100 25.82 -2.52 -15.51
N SER A 101 26.70 -2.69 -14.52
CA SER A 101 28.16 -2.68 -14.71
C SER A 101 28.72 -3.96 -15.34
N GLY A 102 27.89 -4.86 -15.85
CA GLY A 102 28.34 -6.01 -16.64
C GLY A 102 28.71 -7.27 -15.86
N LYS A 103 28.29 -7.45 -14.60
CA LYS A 103 28.44 -8.76 -13.91
C LYS A 103 27.48 -9.85 -14.43
N SER A 104 26.86 -9.64 -15.60
CA SER A 104 25.77 -10.46 -16.14
C SER A 104 26.20 -11.84 -16.68
N CYS A 105 27.46 -12.05 -17.07
CA CYS A 105 27.91 -13.34 -17.61
C CYS A 105 29.29 -13.76 -17.08
N SER A 106 29.35 -14.17 -15.82
CA SER A 106 30.39 -15.11 -15.35
C SER A 106 29.75 -16.49 -15.16
N THR A 107 29.11 -17.02 -16.21
CA THR A 107 28.71 -18.42 -16.18
C THR A 107 29.99 -19.28 -16.15
N PRO A 108 30.10 -20.28 -15.27
CA PRO A 108 31.31 -21.11 -15.15
C PRO A 108 31.73 -21.79 -16.47
N PHE A 109 30.76 -21.99 -17.36
CA PHE A 109 30.93 -22.60 -18.69
C PHE A 109 31.83 -21.80 -19.64
N ALA A 110 32.00 -20.49 -19.46
CA ALA A 110 32.85 -19.68 -20.35
C ALA A 110 34.36 -19.92 -20.16
N LYS A 111 34.76 -20.59 -19.06
CA LYS A 111 36.16 -20.92 -18.79
C LYS A 111 36.61 -22.22 -19.46
N GLU A 112 35.69 -23.16 -19.67
CA GLU A 112 36.01 -24.48 -20.21
C GLU A 112 36.10 -24.49 -21.75
N LEU A 113 35.41 -23.60 -22.46
CA LEU A 113 35.44 -23.54 -23.93
C LEU A 113 36.76 -23.02 -24.54
N TYR A 114 37.64 -22.41 -23.74
CA TYR A 114 38.95 -21.91 -24.21
C TYR A 114 40.14 -22.79 -23.79
N THR A 115 39.90 -23.92 -23.11
CA THR A 115 40.97 -24.78 -22.60
C THR A 115 41.27 -25.99 -23.51
N ASP A 116 40.69 -26.07 -24.70
CA ASP A 116 41.07 -27.07 -25.71
C ASP A 116 41.83 -26.43 -26.87
N LYS A 117 43.06 -26.01 -26.58
CA LYS A 117 44.12 -25.84 -27.59
C LYS A 117 45.21 -26.86 -27.31
N THR A 118 44.95 -28.11 -27.63
CA THR A 118 46.02 -29.08 -27.88
C THR A 118 46.65 -28.75 -29.23
N TYR A 119 47.88 -28.23 -29.17
CA TYR A 119 48.87 -28.17 -30.26
C TYR A 119 49.38 -29.58 -30.56
#